data_AF-A0A849Q0M9-F1
#
_entry.id   AF-A0A849Q0M9-F1
#
_cell.length_a   1.000
_cell.length_b   1.000
_cell.length_c   1.000
_cell.angle_alpha   90.00
_cell.angle_beta   90.00
_cell.angle_gamma   90.00
#
_symmetry.space_group_name_H-M   'P 1'
#
loop_
_entity.id
_entity.type
_entity.pdbx_description
1 polymer ?
#
loop_
_entity_poly.entity_id
_entity_poly.type
_entity_poly.pdbx_seq_one_letter_code
_entity_poly.pdbx_strand_id
1 'polypeptide(L)'
;VAILYTHAFLSGRYGWKHHRLTGVIGIIWDLTISIGYMILRSAGDAVSGSGIELTGGVLAYFIVHGILAVIVILMELVTLFLGWSRWKGKEIGKWHGKVSRVLFVLWWATFLSGEIFYVVYYYL
;
A
#
# COMPACT_ATOMS: atom_id res chain seq x y z
N VAL A 1 5.15 -8.18 0.82
CA VAL A 1 4.47 -6.95 1.26
C VAL A 1 3.30 -7.24 2.22
N ALA A 2 2.29 -8.03 1.80
CA ALA A 2 1.12 -8.38 2.61
C ALA A 2 1.39 -8.89 4.04
N ILE A 3 2.43 -9.72 4.23
CA ILE A 3 2.78 -10.30 5.54
C ILE A 3 3.26 -9.23 6.52
N LEU A 4 4.17 -8.33 6.09
CA LEU A 4 4.69 -7.25 6.93
C LEU A 4 3.58 -6.24 7.28
N TYR A 5 2.66 -6.01 6.33
CA TYR A 5 1.52 -5.12 6.53
C TYR A 5 0.46 -5.69 7.48
N THR A 6 0.13 -6.97 7.31
CA THR A 6 -0.77 -7.69 8.20
C THR A 6 -0.18 -7.79 9.60
N HIS A 7 1.12 -8.05 9.69
CA HIS A 7 1.84 -7.98 10.94
C HIS A 7 1.73 -6.57 11.54
N ALA A 8 1.98 -5.49 10.79
CA ALA A 8 1.84 -4.10 11.24
C ALA A 8 0.42 -3.74 11.73
N PHE A 9 -0.61 -4.27 11.08
CA PHE A 9 -2.00 -4.06 11.47
C PHE A 9 -2.37 -4.76 12.78
N LEU A 10 -2.08 -6.07 12.89
CA LEU A 10 -2.33 -6.86 14.10
C LEU A 10 -1.52 -6.30 15.28
N SER A 11 -0.28 -5.93 15.00
CA SER A 11 0.63 -5.19 15.88
C SER A 11 0.00 -3.95 16.51
N GLY A 12 -0.54 -3.07 15.67
CA GLY A 12 -1.17 -1.82 16.13
C GLY A 12 -2.45 -2.04 16.93
N ARG A 13 -3.18 -3.12 16.65
CA ARG A 13 -4.44 -3.48 17.32
C ARG A 13 -4.22 -4.05 18.73
N TYR A 14 -3.23 -4.94 18.92
CA TYR A 14 -3.01 -5.62 20.20
C TYR A 14 -2.00 -4.92 21.12
N GLY A 15 -1.33 -3.87 20.66
CA GLY A 15 -0.57 -2.95 21.54
C GLY A 15 0.75 -3.50 22.09
N TRP A 16 1.30 -4.57 21.49
CA TRP A 16 2.55 -5.20 21.96
C TRP A 16 3.76 -4.26 21.75
N LYS A 17 4.78 -4.34 22.62
CA LYS A 17 5.88 -3.35 22.66
C LYS A 17 6.80 -3.40 21.43
N HIS A 18 7.15 -4.58 20.93
CA HIS A 18 8.07 -4.77 19.79
C HIS A 18 7.41 -4.52 18.42
N HIS A 19 6.09 -4.40 18.44
CA HIS A 19 5.21 -4.33 17.27
C HIS A 19 5.16 -2.93 16.64
N ARG A 20 5.71 -1.91 17.31
CA ARG A 20 5.79 -0.54 16.81
C ARG A 20 6.85 -0.38 15.73
N LEU A 21 8.04 -0.94 15.96
CA LEU A 21 9.16 -0.85 15.03
C LEU A 21 8.89 -1.68 13.76
N THR A 22 8.40 -2.90 13.94
CA THR A 22 8.05 -3.79 12.81
C THR A 22 6.90 -3.23 11.98
N GLY A 23 5.94 -2.53 12.60
CA GLY A 23 4.89 -1.83 11.88
C GLY A 23 5.41 -0.67 11.02
N VAL A 24 6.30 0.15 11.57
CA VAL A 24 6.95 1.24 10.81
C VAL A 24 7.78 0.70 9.66
N ILE A 25 8.61 -0.34 9.91
CA ILE A 25 9.40 -1.00 8.86
C ILE A 25 8.49 -1.54 7.75
N GLY A 26 7.36 -2.17 8.12
CA GLY A 26 6.40 -2.70 7.16
C GLY A 26 5.82 -1.62 6.24
N ILE A 27 5.40 -0.48 6.80
CA ILE A 27 4.85 0.62 5.99
C ILE A 27 5.95 1.28 5.14
N ILE A 28 7.15 1.52 5.68
CA ILE A 28 8.26 2.09 4.90
C ILE A 28 8.65 1.15 3.75
N TRP A 29 8.69 -0.15 4.01
CA TRP A 29 8.96 -1.16 2.98
C TRP A 29 7.88 -1.14 1.89
N ASP A 30 6.61 -1.09 2.28
CA ASP A 30 5.49 -0.97 1.34
C ASP A 30 5.62 0.28 0.45
N LEU A 31 5.74 1.46 1.07
CA LEU A 31 5.92 2.73 0.39
C LEU A 31 7.11 2.70 -0.57
N THR A 32 8.22 2.08 -0.15
CA THR A 32 9.43 1.96 -0.99
C THR A 32 9.15 1.13 -2.24
N ILE A 33 8.50 -0.03 -2.09
CA ILE A 33 8.16 -0.88 -3.24
C ILE A 33 7.10 -0.21 -4.11
N SER A 34 6.03 0.32 -3.51
CA SER A 34 4.91 0.94 -4.23
C SER A 34 5.36 2.16 -5.04
N ILE A 35 6.10 3.10 -4.41
CA ILE A 35 6.64 4.28 -5.11
C ILE A 35 7.75 3.88 -6.08
N GLY A 36 8.67 3.00 -5.68
CA GLY A 36 9.76 2.54 -6.53
C GLY A 36 9.25 1.84 -7.79
N TYR A 37 8.21 1.02 -7.66
CA TYR A 37 7.55 0.36 -8.78
C TYR A 37 6.84 1.35 -9.69
N MET A 38 6.11 2.34 -9.14
CA MET A 38 5.49 3.39 -9.95
C MET A 38 6.52 4.20 -10.73
N ILE A 39 7.64 4.59 -10.09
CA ILE A 39 8.74 5.30 -10.75
C ILE A 39 9.35 4.42 -11.85
N LEU A 40 9.71 3.18 -11.52
CA LEU A 40 10.27 2.22 -12.46
C LEU A 40 9.36 2.03 -13.67
N ARG A 41 8.04 1.92 -13.45
CA ARG A 41 7.06 1.72 -14.51
C ARG A 41 6.86 2.98 -15.35
N SER A 42 6.85 4.16 -14.71
CA SER A 42 6.82 5.45 -15.42
C SER A 42 8.08 5.71 -16.27
N ALA A 43 9.22 5.14 -15.87
CA ALA A 43 10.47 5.18 -16.62
C ALA A 43 10.63 3.98 -17.60
N GLY A 44 9.81 2.94 -17.43
CA GLY A 44 10.02 1.58 -17.92
C GLY A 44 9.43 1.25 -19.28
N ASP A 45 8.63 2.14 -19.87
CA ASP A 45 8.32 2.09 -21.31
C ASP A 45 9.59 2.21 -22.18
N ALA A 46 10.75 2.53 -21.60
CA ALA A 46 12.04 2.57 -22.29
C ALA A 46 12.90 1.28 -22.20
N VAL A 47 12.61 0.31 -21.30
CA VAL A 47 13.63 -0.70 -20.89
C VAL A 47 13.31 -2.15 -21.28
N SER A 48 12.04 -2.52 -21.54
CA SER A 48 11.67 -3.94 -21.72
C SER A 48 10.95 -4.31 -23.02
N GLY A 49 10.62 -3.36 -23.89
CA GLY A 49 10.08 -3.60 -25.24
C GLY A 49 8.73 -4.34 -25.34
N SER A 50 8.17 -4.80 -24.22
CA SER A 50 6.84 -5.44 -24.13
C SER A 50 5.89 -4.52 -23.38
N GLY A 51 5.45 -3.47 -24.09
CA GLY A 51 4.42 -2.58 -23.58
C GLY A 51 3.11 -3.32 -23.40
N ILE A 52 2.40 -3.06 -22.29
CA ILE A 52 1.00 -3.47 -22.18
C ILE A 52 0.22 -2.60 -23.16
N GLU A 53 -0.51 -3.21 -24.09
CA GLU A 53 -1.39 -2.46 -24.96
C GLU A 53 -2.51 -1.83 -24.13
N LEU A 54 -2.48 -0.50 -24.00
CA LEU A 54 -3.47 0.29 -23.28
C LEU A 54 -4.75 0.42 -24.11
N THR A 55 -5.43 -0.71 -24.33
CA THR A 55 -6.79 -0.72 -24.86
C THR A 55 -7.75 -0.08 -23.86
N GLY A 56 -8.93 0.37 -24.31
CA GLY A 56 -9.83 1.19 -23.47
C GLY A 56 -10.15 0.60 -22.09
N GLY A 57 -10.40 -0.71 -22.01
CA GLY A 57 -10.67 -1.39 -20.74
C GLY A 57 -9.43 -1.49 -19.84
N VAL A 58 -8.27 -1.80 -20.41
CA VAL A 58 -6.99 -1.91 -19.69
C VAL A 58 -6.54 -0.54 -19.17
N LEU A 59 -6.67 0.50 -19.98
CA LEU A 59 -6.37 1.87 -19.59
C LEU A 59 -7.27 2.34 -18.43
N ALA A 60 -8.58 2.11 -18.52
CA ALA A 60 -9.51 2.46 -17.45
C ALA A 60 -9.16 1.75 -16.13
N TYR A 61 -8.80 0.46 -16.20
CA TYR A 61 -8.30 -0.29 -15.05
C TYR A 61 -7.06 0.36 -14.43
N PHE A 62 -6.03 0.68 -15.22
CA PHE A 62 -4.79 1.28 -14.70
C PHE A 62 -5.03 2.66 -14.07
N ILE A 63 -5.94 3.47 -14.61
CA ILE A 63 -6.32 4.76 -14.02
C ILE A 63 -6.96 4.55 -12.65
N VAL A 64 -7.97 3.67 -12.56
CA VAL A 64 -8.68 3.41 -11.30
C VAL A 64 -7.75 2.80 -10.26
N HIS A 65 -6.98 1.79 -10.64
CA HIS A 65 -6.02 1.14 -9.76
C HIS A 65 -4.93 2.12 -9.30
N GLY A 66 -4.42 2.96 -10.20
CA GLY A 66 -3.45 4.00 -9.86
C GLY A 66 -3.98 5.02 -8.84
N ILE A 67 -5.23 5.48 -9.00
CA ILE A 67 -5.88 6.36 -8.04
C ILE A 67 -5.99 5.68 -6.67
N LEU A 68 -6.41 4.42 -6.63
CA LEU A 68 -6.51 3.65 -5.39
C LEU A 68 -5.14 3.47 -4.72
N ALA A 69 -4.08 3.19 -5.50
CA ALA A 69 -2.72 3.09 -4.99
C ALA A 69 -2.25 4.41 -4.36
N VAL A 70 -2.52 5.56 -4.99
CA VAL A 70 -2.21 6.87 -4.41
C VAL A 70 -2.97 7.11 -3.10
N ILE A 71 -4.26 6.75 -3.03
CA ILE A 71 -5.04 6.85 -1.79
C ILE A 71 -4.42 5.98 -0.68
N VAL A 72 -4.01 4.75 -0.99
CA VAL A 72 -3.34 3.85 -0.04
C VAL A 72 -2.04 4.46 0.47
N ILE A 73 -1.19 5.00 -0.42
CA ILE A 73 0.06 5.69 -0.05
C ILE A 73 -0.21 6.87 0.89
N LEU A 74 -1.20 7.71 0.59
CA LEU A 74 -1.55 8.85 1.45
C LEU A 74 -2.00 8.39 2.85
N MET A 75 -2.81 7.33 2.90
CA MET A 75 -3.27 6.76 4.15
C MET A 75 -2.16 6.08 4.96
N GLU A 76 -1.15 5.52 4.31
CA GLU A 76 0.07 5.00 4.94
C GLU A 76 0.88 6.10 5.61
N LEU A 77 1.08 7.22 4.90
CA LEU A 77 1.75 8.39 5.46
C LEU A 77 1.00 8.95 6.67
N VAL A 78 -0.34 9.05 6.59
CA VAL A 78 -1.18 9.46 7.73
C VAL A 78 -1.05 8.46 8.89
N THR A 79 -1.04 7.16 8.60
CA THR A 79 -0.90 6.11 9.63
C THR A 79 0.45 6.19 10.31
N LEU A 80 1.55 6.37 9.56
CA LEU A 80 2.89 6.59 10.09
C LEU A 80 2.95 7.84 10.97
N PHE A 81 2.38 8.96 10.49
CA PHE A 81 2.34 10.21 11.26
C PHE A 81 1.57 10.05 12.58
N LEU A 82 0.42 9.38 12.55
CA LEU A 82 -0.37 9.09 13.75
C LEU A 82 0.36 8.12 14.69
N GLY A 83 1.07 7.13 14.15
CA GLY A 83 1.87 6.17 14.92
C GLY A 83 3.02 6.87 15.63
N TRP A 84 3.73 7.75 14.92
CA TRP A 84 4.80 8.59 15.47
C TRP A 84 4.30 9.55 16.55
N SER A 85 3.22 10.27 16.27
CA SER A 85 2.64 11.21 17.23
C SER A 85 2.13 10.51 18.51
N ARG A 86 1.60 9.27 18.39
CA ARG A 86 1.26 8.42 19.55
C ARG A 86 2.51 8.00 20.32
N TRP A 87 3.60 7.67 19.63
CA TRP A 87 4.87 7.36 20.29
C TRP A 87 5.41 8.54 21.09
N LYS A 88 5.23 9.77 20.59
CA LYS A 88 5.55 11.01 21.33
C LYS A 88 4.58 11.33 22.49
N GLY A 89 3.65 10.44 22.82
CA GLY A 89 2.74 10.59 23.97
C GLY A 89 1.48 11.43 23.70
N LYS A 90 1.17 11.75 22.42
CA LYS A 90 -0.08 12.47 22.09
C LYS A 90 -1.29 11.54 22.13
N GLU A 91 -2.42 12.01 22.66
CA GLU A 91 -3.70 11.27 22.70
C GLU A 91 -4.43 11.22 21.36
N ILE A 92 -3.84 10.56 20.37
CA ILE A 92 -4.43 10.36 19.03
C ILE A 92 -4.72 8.88 18.72
N GLY A 93 -4.67 8.01 19.73
CA GLY A 93 -4.78 6.56 19.58
C GLY A 93 -6.07 6.09 18.89
N LYS A 94 -7.20 6.79 19.10
CA LYS A 94 -8.49 6.47 18.47
C LYS A 94 -8.46 6.64 16.96
N TRP A 95 -7.80 7.70 16.47
CA TRP A 95 -7.67 7.98 15.04
C TRP A 95 -6.73 7.00 14.35
N HIS A 96 -5.59 6.67 14.97
CA HIS A 96 -4.66 5.67 14.44
C HIS A 96 -5.38 4.34 14.16
N GLY A 97 -6.10 3.79 15.15
CA GLY A 97 -6.80 2.52 14.97
C GLY A 97 -7.96 2.54 13.97
N LYS A 98 -8.55 3.72 13.70
CA LYS A 98 -9.60 3.88 12.67
C LYS A 98 -8.97 3.93 11.28
N VAL A 99 -7.95 4.77 11.09
CA VAL A 99 -7.24 4.91 9.81
C VAL A 99 -6.59 3.59 9.41
N SER A 100 -5.87 2.91 10.32
CA SER A 100 -5.21 1.63 10.00
C SER A 100 -6.19 0.53 9.58
N ARG A 101 -7.44 0.54 10.08
CA ARG A 101 -8.47 -0.43 9.67
C ARG A 101 -8.96 -0.18 8.25
N VAL A 102 -9.27 1.07 7.94
CA VAL A 102 -9.70 1.44 6.58
C VAL A 102 -8.55 1.18 5.60
N LEU A 103 -7.34 1.56 5.98
CA LEU A 103 -6.13 1.34 5.21
C LEU A 103 -5.91 -0.15 4.92
N PHE A 104 -6.03 -1.02 5.92
CA PHE A 104 -5.87 -2.47 5.73
C PHE A 104 -6.84 -3.03 4.68
N VAL A 105 -8.11 -2.59 4.69
CA VAL A 105 -9.12 -3.03 3.71
C VAL A 105 -8.79 -2.51 2.32
N LEU A 106 -8.49 -1.22 2.18
CA LEU A 106 -8.15 -0.62 0.89
C LEU A 106 -6.87 -1.21 0.31
N TRP A 107 -5.85 -1.39 1.14
CA TRP A 107 -4.58 -1.98 0.76
C TRP A 107 -4.78 -3.39 0.17
N TRP A 108 -5.55 -4.25 0.84
CA TRP A 108 -5.84 -5.60 0.34
C TRP A 108 -6.66 -5.58 -0.95
N ALA A 109 -7.65 -4.69 -1.06
CA ALA A 109 -8.45 -4.55 -2.26
C ALA A 109 -7.58 -4.11 -3.46
N THR A 110 -6.73 -3.10 -3.27
CA THR A 110 -5.79 -2.64 -4.29
C THR A 110 -4.81 -3.75 -4.65
N PHE A 111 -4.15 -4.38 -3.67
CA PHE A 111 -3.21 -5.47 -3.89
C PHE A 111 -3.84 -6.63 -4.70
N LEU A 112 -4.98 -7.15 -4.26
CA LEU A 112 -5.66 -8.25 -4.95
C LEU A 112 -6.10 -7.88 -6.35
N SER A 113 -6.60 -6.65 -6.56
CA SER A 113 -6.96 -6.21 -7.91
C SER A 113 -5.75 -6.21 -8.86
N GLY A 114 -4.56 -5.82 -8.35
CA GLY A 114 -3.30 -5.86 -9.07
C GLY A 114 -2.88 -7.27 -9.46
N GLU A 115 -2.87 -8.17 -8.48
CA GLU A 115 -2.51 -9.59 -8.68
C GLU A 115 -3.50 -10.29 -9.63
N ILE A 116 -4.80 -10.07 -9.46
CA ILE A 116 -5.83 -10.66 -10.33
C ILE A 116 -5.65 -10.17 -11.77
N PHE A 117 -5.45 -8.86 -11.97
CA PHE A 117 -5.20 -8.32 -13.31
C PHE A 117 -3.96 -8.96 -13.94
N TYR A 118 -2.87 -9.10 -13.18
CA TYR A 118 -1.64 -9.71 -13.67
C TYR A 118 -1.86 -11.19 -14.06
N VAL A 119 -2.55 -11.96 -13.24
CA VAL A 119 -2.89 -13.35 -13.55
C VAL A 119 -3.77 -13.44 -14.81
N VAL A 120 -4.82 -12.63 -14.89
CA VAL A 120 -5.75 -12.64 -16.03
C VAL A 120 -5.06 -12.19 -17.32
N TYR A 121 -4.21 -11.15 -17.27
CA TYR A 121 -3.61 -10.59 -18.48
C TYR A 121 -2.46 -11.44 -19.04
N TYR A 122 -1.68 -12.10 -18.18
CA TYR A 122 -0.49 -12.83 -18.61
C TYR A 122 -0.66 -14.36 -18.68
N TYR A 123 -1.66 -14.94 -18.00
CA TYR A 123 -1.80 -16.40 -17.88
C TYR A 123 -3.15 -16.96 -18.34
N LEU A 124 -4.14 -16.13 -18.67
CA LEU A 124 -5.45 -16.54 -19.21
C LEU A 124 -5.66 -15.92 -20.59
#